data_AF-A0A396U498-F1
#
_entry.id   AF-A0A396U498-F1
#
_cell.length_a   1.000
_cell.length_b   1.000
_cell.length_c   1.000
_cell.angle_alpha   90.00
_cell.angle_beta   90.00
_cell.angle_gamma   90.00
#
_symmetry.space_group_name_H-M   'P 1'
#
loop_
_entity.id
_entity.type
_entity.pdbx_description
1 polymer ?
#
loop_
_entity_poly.entity_id
_entity_poly.type
_entity_poly.pdbx_seq_one_letter_code
_entity_poly.pdbx_strand_id
1 'polypeptide(L)'
;MINLLAKTFTTTMLLMYLTTNVNAESLVLSHEQQNIIDSTTIKVNSQGSFKRQINNTDVLVTTKRLNKDNSSYSGLTREEHLRLKSLSKVISNNVIENKEDNKSRYNLSVNARSNSFYHDSYSIYDAFSYLLTDVDYDGYYQSFSIIFDADYYPVDYINYANVYAELYLSHNGGPWIHYYSTDIFTLYGQSEEDEFEVKTTLQQGFVSGEYDVLIDLYDADYDELVVSYNSDDNNALYALPLESEEYDHVYESEVVYSSGGSFSVIALVFLKFLLLHKISRPTFLRRSNSQ
;
A
#
# COMPACT_ATOMS: atom_id res chain seq x y z
N MET A 1 35.42 3.63 60.68
CA MET A 1 34.45 4.47 59.94
C MET A 1 34.84 4.73 58.48
N ILE A 2 36.13 4.84 58.14
CA ILE A 2 36.58 5.15 56.76
C ILE A 2 36.45 3.96 55.78
N ASN A 3 36.59 2.71 56.25
CA ASN A 3 36.50 1.52 55.38
C ASN A 3 35.07 1.11 54.97
N LEU A 4 34.03 1.65 55.62
CA LEU A 4 32.64 1.35 55.26
C LEU A 4 32.17 2.24 54.10
N LEU A 5 32.57 3.52 54.11
CA LEU A 5 32.26 4.51 53.08
C LEU A 5 32.89 4.16 51.71
N ALA A 6 34.10 3.61 51.70
CA ALA A 6 34.76 3.20 50.46
C ALA A 6 34.10 1.98 49.81
N LYS A 7 33.55 1.05 50.60
CA LYS A 7 32.84 -0.14 50.09
C LYS A 7 31.45 0.21 49.58
N THR A 8 30.75 1.15 50.21
CA THR A 8 29.44 1.62 49.72
C THR A 8 29.57 2.40 48.43
N PHE A 9 30.64 3.19 48.26
CA PHE A 9 30.83 4.01 47.06
C PHE A 9 31.14 3.15 45.82
N THR A 10 31.96 2.09 45.98
CA THR A 10 32.28 1.19 44.87
C THR A 10 31.12 0.28 44.48
N THR A 11 30.28 -0.14 45.43
CA THR A 11 29.06 -0.91 45.10
C THR A 11 28.01 -0.05 44.42
N THR A 12 27.84 1.22 44.80
CA THR A 12 26.93 2.13 44.09
C THR A 12 27.40 2.47 42.68
N MET A 13 28.71 2.58 42.45
CA MET A 13 29.26 2.88 41.12
C MET A 13 29.13 1.67 40.16
N LEU A 14 29.31 0.44 40.68
CA LEU A 14 29.11 -0.78 39.90
C LEU A 14 27.63 -1.00 39.57
N LEU A 15 26.71 -0.68 40.50
CA LEU A 15 25.27 -0.79 40.26
C LEU A 15 24.76 0.26 39.25
N MET A 16 25.30 1.48 39.28
CA MET A 16 25.02 2.51 38.27
C MET A 16 25.52 2.10 36.87
N TYR A 17 26.71 1.51 36.78
CA TYR A 17 27.27 1.05 35.50
C TYR A 17 26.52 -0.14 34.90
N LEU A 18 25.97 -1.03 35.74
CA LEU A 18 25.08 -2.11 35.26
C LEU A 18 23.72 -1.55 34.81
N THR A 19 23.17 -0.52 35.46
CA THR A 19 21.87 0.05 35.04
C THR A 19 21.94 0.90 33.78
N THR A 20 23.10 1.45 33.42
CA THR A 20 23.26 2.21 32.16
C THR A 20 23.51 1.31 30.94
N ASN A 21 24.07 0.11 31.15
CA ASN A 21 24.35 -0.82 30.05
C ASN A 21 23.20 -1.79 29.76
N VAL A 22 22.32 -2.06 30.73
CA VAL A 22 21.14 -2.92 30.49
C VAL A 22 20.05 -2.19 29.69
N ASN A 23 20.05 -0.85 29.66
CA ASN A 23 19.04 -0.06 28.96
C ASN A 23 19.45 0.42 27.56
N ALA A 24 20.71 0.24 27.14
CA ALA A 24 21.14 0.65 25.80
C ALA A 24 20.84 -0.43 24.74
N GLU A 25 20.93 -1.71 25.09
CA GLU A 25 20.58 -2.81 24.18
C GLU A 25 19.06 -3.06 24.12
N SER A 26 18.31 -2.74 25.18
CA SER A 26 16.84 -2.86 25.17
C SER A 26 16.12 -1.67 24.52
N LEU A 27 16.78 -0.51 24.33
CA LEU A 27 16.20 0.64 23.62
C LEU A 27 16.39 0.58 22.10
N VAL A 28 17.39 -0.18 21.63
CA VAL A 28 17.66 -0.36 20.20
C VAL A 28 16.70 -1.39 19.59
N LEU A 29 16.22 -2.35 20.37
CA LEU A 29 15.23 -3.35 19.93
C LEU A 29 13.79 -2.84 19.87
N SER A 30 13.45 -1.73 20.55
CA SER A 30 12.11 -1.12 20.41
C SER A 30 12.04 -0.10 19.27
N HIS A 31 13.14 0.58 18.96
CA HIS A 31 13.18 1.54 17.84
C HIS A 31 13.21 0.87 16.46
N GLU A 32 13.70 -0.37 16.35
CA GLU A 32 13.65 -1.12 15.10
C GLU A 32 12.28 -1.78 14.87
N GLN A 33 11.47 -1.98 15.92
CA GLN A 33 10.10 -2.51 15.82
C GLN A 33 9.03 -1.42 15.75
N GLN A 34 9.30 -0.19 16.19
CA GLN A 34 8.35 0.93 16.08
C GLN A 34 8.45 1.72 14.77
N ASN A 35 9.44 1.46 13.94
CA ASN A 35 9.52 2.03 12.59
C ASN A 35 8.83 1.18 11.50
N ILE A 36 8.09 0.14 11.89
CA ILE A 36 7.28 -0.70 10.97
C ILE A 36 5.79 -0.29 10.99
N ILE A 37 5.38 0.67 11.83
CA ILE A 37 3.97 1.07 12.00
C ILE A 37 3.80 2.60 11.91
N ASP A 38 4.61 3.24 11.08
CA ASP A 38 4.24 4.53 10.46
C ASP A 38 4.14 4.34 8.95
N SER A 39 3.67 3.15 8.54
CA SER A 39 3.13 2.95 7.20
C SER A 39 1.92 3.87 7.08
N THR A 40 1.97 4.85 6.17
CA THR A 40 0.78 5.27 5.42
C THR A 40 -0.08 4.02 5.23
N THR A 41 -1.26 3.97 5.85
CA THR A 41 -2.08 2.76 5.83
C THR A 41 -2.60 2.57 4.41
N ILE A 42 -1.80 1.92 3.58
CA ILE A 42 -2.16 1.59 2.21
C ILE A 42 -3.37 0.67 2.27
N LYS A 43 -4.42 1.04 1.55
CA LYS A 43 -5.63 0.23 1.41
C LYS A 43 -5.92 0.04 -0.06
N VAL A 44 -6.06 -1.21 -0.43
CA VAL A 44 -6.29 -1.63 -1.81
C VAL A 44 -7.34 -2.73 -1.79
N ASN A 45 -8.27 -2.65 -2.75
CA ASN A 45 -9.21 -3.71 -3.01
C ASN A 45 -8.91 -4.29 -4.40
N SER A 46 -8.39 -5.50 -4.44
CA SER A 46 -8.00 -6.17 -5.67
C SER A 46 -8.66 -7.56 -5.77
N GLN A 47 -9.03 -7.95 -6.98
CA GLN A 47 -9.62 -9.25 -7.29
C GLN A 47 -9.01 -9.80 -8.57
N GLY A 48 -8.53 -11.03 -8.50
CA GLY A 48 -7.94 -11.77 -9.62
C GLY A 48 -8.89 -12.83 -10.18
N SER A 49 -8.95 -12.96 -11.50
CA SER A 49 -9.71 -14.02 -12.16
C SER A 49 -9.23 -14.24 -13.59
N PHE A 50 -9.37 -15.46 -14.11
CA PHE A 50 -9.21 -15.73 -15.55
C PHE A 50 -10.21 -14.92 -16.36
N LYS A 51 -9.74 -14.28 -17.42
CA LYS A 51 -10.57 -13.44 -18.30
C LYS A 51 -11.60 -14.26 -19.06
N ARG A 52 -11.24 -15.49 -19.46
CA ARG A 52 -12.18 -16.47 -20.02
C ARG A 52 -12.68 -17.38 -18.90
N GLN A 53 -13.96 -17.26 -18.53
CA GLN A 53 -14.58 -18.24 -17.63
C GLN A 53 -14.62 -19.61 -18.33
N ILE A 54 -13.76 -20.53 -17.90
CA ILE A 54 -13.79 -21.92 -18.35
C ILE A 54 -15.04 -22.57 -17.74
N ASN A 55 -16.08 -22.76 -18.56
CA ASN A 55 -17.25 -23.57 -18.19
C ASN A 55 -16.90 -25.06 -18.19
N ASN A 56 -16.07 -25.55 -17.27
CA ASN A 56 -15.81 -26.98 -17.13
C ASN A 56 -15.99 -27.47 -15.68
N THR A 57 -17.04 -28.26 -15.49
CA THR A 57 -17.45 -28.96 -14.26
C THR A 57 -16.51 -30.08 -13.78
N ASP A 58 -15.28 -30.21 -14.32
CA ASP A 58 -14.39 -31.35 -14.03
C ASP A 58 -12.95 -30.94 -13.67
N VAL A 59 -12.76 -29.80 -13.01
CA VAL A 59 -11.53 -29.57 -12.24
C VAL A 59 -11.88 -29.76 -10.79
N LEU A 60 -11.34 -30.81 -10.18
CA LEU A 60 -11.30 -31.00 -8.74
C LEU A 60 -10.47 -29.84 -8.18
N VAL A 61 -11.13 -28.68 -8.00
CA VAL A 61 -10.62 -27.51 -7.32
C VAL A 61 -10.37 -27.97 -5.89
N THR A 62 -9.17 -28.50 -5.66
CA THR A 62 -8.62 -28.68 -4.33
C THR A 62 -8.32 -27.26 -3.85
N THR A 63 -9.36 -26.53 -3.47
CA THR A 63 -9.30 -25.31 -2.69
C THR A 63 -8.79 -25.69 -1.30
N LYS A 64 -7.53 -26.09 -1.22
CA LYS A 64 -6.74 -25.74 -0.04
C LYS A 64 -6.55 -24.24 -0.16
N ARG A 65 -7.52 -23.50 0.38
CA ARG A 65 -7.31 -22.15 0.86
C ARG A 65 -6.16 -22.21 1.86
N LEU A 66 -4.93 -22.11 1.38
CA LEU A 66 -3.89 -21.45 2.15
C LEU A 66 -4.32 -19.98 2.11
N ASN A 67 -5.14 -19.58 3.08
CA ASN A 67 -5.30 -18.18 3.43
C ASN A 67 -3.91 -17.70 3.86
N LYS A 68 -3.07 -17.35 2.89
CA LYS A 68 -1.95 -16.46 3.12
C LYS A 68 -2.63 -15.10 3.11
N ASP A 69 -2.76 -14.48 4.28
CA ASP A 69 -3.45 -13.21 4.41
C ASP A 69 -2.80 -12.18 3.47
N ASN A 70 -3.43 -11.93 2.31
CA ASN A 70 -2.97 -10.99 1.28
C ASN A 70 -2.78 -9.55 1.82
N SER A 71 -3.32 -9.27 3.02
CA SER A 71 -3.14 -8.00 3.73
C SER A 71 -1.80 -7.85 4.44
N SER A 72 -1.01 -8.92 4.62
CA SER A 72 0.20 -8.86 5.46
C SER A 72 1.42 -8.22 4.77
N TYR A 73 1.39 -8.06 3.45
CA TYR A 73 2.52 -7.51 2.68
C TYR A 73 2.20 -6.21 1.94
N SER A 74 0.93 -5.80 1.91
CA SER A 74 0.51 -4.57 1.24
C SER A 74 1.22 -3.35 1.83
N GLY A 75 1.79 -2.53 0.96
CA GLY A 75 2.53 -1.33 1.33
C GLY A 75 4.02 -1.54 1.61
N LEU A 76 4.51 -2.77 1.63
CA LEU A 76 5.94 -3.04 1.74
C LEU A 76 6.65 -2.75 0.42
N THR A 77 7.92 -2.34 0.51
CA THR A 77 8.76 -2.33 -0.68
C THR A 77 9.01 -3.77 -1.16
N ARG A 78 9.27 -3.95 -2.46
CA ARG A 78 9.60 -5.27 -3.04
C ARG A 78 10.75 -5.96 -2.31
N GLU A 79 11.79 -5.21 -1.95
CA GLU A 79 12.95 -5.74 -1.21
C GLU A 79 12.58 -6.24 0.19
N GLU A 80 11.74 -5.48 0.92
CA GLU A 80 11.23 -5.90 2.22
C GLU A 80 10.31 -7.11 2.11
N HIS A 81 9.44 -7.12 1.10
CA HIS A 81 8.55 -8.24 0.84
C HIS A 81 9.33 -9.53 0.54
N LEU A 82 10.31 -9.48 -0.38
CA LEU A 82 11.18 -10.62 -0.69
C LEU A 82 11.97 -11.09 0.54
N ARG A 83 12.47 -10.15 1.35
CA ARG A 83 13.18 -10.47 2.60
C ARG A 83 12.26 -11.20 3.58
N LEU A 84 11.04 -10.70 3.83
CA LEU A 84 10.09 -11.36 4.73
C LEU A 84 9.69 -12.75 4.22
N LYS A 85 9.48 -12.89 2.91
CA LYS A 85 9.19 -14.18 2.28
C LYS A 85 10.32 -15.18 2.51
N SER A 86 11.58 -14.77 2.28
CA SER A 86 12.74 -15.62 2.53
C SER A 86 12.87 -16.04 4.01
N LEU A 87 12.61 -15.13 4.94
CA LEU A 87 12.63 -15.41 6.38
C LEU A 87 11.51 -16.39 6.77
N SER A 88 10.30 -16.21 6.23
CA SER A 88 9.16 -17.10 6.48
C SER A 88 9.42 -18.53 5.99
N LYS A 89 10.11 -18.69 4.85
CA LYS A 89 10.52 -19.98 4.29
C LYS A 89 11.54 -20.69 5.18
N VAL A 90 12.55 -19.96 5.67
CA VAL A 90 13.56 -20.50 6.61
C VAL A 90 12.91 -20.95 7.93
N ILE A 91 12.02 -20.14 8.49
CA ILE A 91 11.29 -20.49 9.73
C ILE A 91 10.44 -21.74 9.51
N SER A 92 9.71 -21.82 8.40
CA SER A 92 8.86 -22.97 8.07
C SER A 92 9.68 -24.26 7.94
N ASN A 93 10.82 -24.21 7.25
CA ASN A 93 11.72 -25.36 7.10
C ASN A 93 12.30 -25.80 8.46
N ASN A 94 12.77 -24.85 9.28
CA ASN A 94 13.26 -25.16 10.62
C ASN A 94 12.18 -25.78 11.52
N VAL A 95 10.91 -25.34 11.41
CA VAL A 95 9.79 -25.93 12.17
C VAL A 95 9.49 -27.37 11.70
N ILE A 96 9.63 -27.65 10.40
CA ILE A 96 9.48 -29.00 9.84
C ILE A 96 10.65 -29.90 10.30
N GLU A 97 11.90 -29.43 10.22
CA GLU A 97 13.07 -30.18 10.69
C GLU A 97 12.98 -30.49 12.19
N ASN A 98 12.52 -29.55 13.02
CA ASN A 98 12.32 -29.79 14.45
C ASN A 98 11.15 -30.74 14.78
N LYS A 99 10.25 -31.02 13.82
CA LYS A 99 9.23 -32.08 13.96
C LYS A 99 9.73 -33.45 13.51
N GLU A 100 10.76 -33.51 12.66
CA GLU A 100 11.29 -34.76 12.11
C GLU A 100 12.60 -35.26 12.74
N ASP A 101 13.14 -34.57 13.74
CA ASP A 101 14.35 -35.05 14.42
C ASP A 101 14.09 -36.02 15.58
N ASN A 102 13.88 -37.28 15.18
CA ASN A 102 14.63 -38.40 15.70
C ASN A 102 15.19 -39.24 14.55
N LYS A 103 15.86 -38.63 13.54
CA LYS A 103 16.89 -39.31 12.74
C LYS A 103 17.69 -38.40 11.80
N SER A 104 18.98 -38.30 12.16
CA SER A 104 20.14 -38.13 11.29
C SER A 104 20.35 -36.75 10.65
N ARG A 105 21.21 -35.99 11.32
CA ARG A 105 21.94 -34.80 10.85
C ARG A 105 22.51 -34.99 9.43
N TYR A 106 21.87 -34.41 8.43
CA TYR A 106 22.52 -34.14 7.14
C TYR A 106 23.01 -32.69 7.15
N ASN A 107 24.32 -32.53 7.00
CA ASN A 107 24.96 -31.22 6.84
C ASN A 107 24.45 -30.60 5.53
N LEU A 108 23.65 -29.53 5.63
CA LEU A 108 23.24 -28.72 4.48
C LEU A 108 24.46 -27.94 3.98
N SER A 109 25.22 -28.54 3.08
CA SER A 109 26.24 -27.81 2.32
C SER A 109 25.52 -26.85 1.38
N VAL A 110 25.64 -25.55 1.68
CA VAL A 110 25.32 -24.48 0.74
C VAL A 110 26.33 -24.57 -0.41
N ASN A 111 25.98 -25.33 -1.44
CA ASN A 111 26.60 -25.27 -2.76
C ASN A 111 25.54 -24.78 -3.74
N ALA A 112 25.39 -23.45 -3.78
CA ALA A 112 24.82 -22.79 -4.94
C ALA A 112 25.76 -22.97 -6.14
N ARG A 113 25.16 -23.24 -7.31
CA ARG A 113 25.74 -23.36 -8.66
C ARG A 113 26.29 -24.75 -9.02
N SER A 114 25.40 -25.59 -9.55
CA SER A 114 25.42 -26.07 -10.95
C SER A 114 24.59 -27.35 -11.08
N ASN A 115 23.32 -27.22 -11.46
CA ASN A 115 22.61 -28.29 -12.16
C ASN A 115 21.95 -27.67 -13.40
N SER A 116 22.73 -27.58 -14.47
CA SER A 116 22.22 -27.37 -15.82
C SER A 116 21.59 -28.68 -16.29
N PHE A 117 20.41 -29.00 -15.79
CA PHE A 117 19.60 -30.13 -16.23
C PHE A 117 18.18 -29.63 -16.39
N TYR A 118 17.83 -29.27 -17.63
CA TYR A 118 16.47 -28.99 -18.10
C TYR A 118 15.46 -28.63 -17.00
N HIS A 119 15.44 -27.36 -16.60
CA HIS A 119 14.37 -26.83 -15.77
C HIS A 119 13.22 -26.39 -16.67
N ASP A 120 11.99 -26.58 -16.20
CA ASP A 120 10.83 -25.96 -16.82
C ASP A 120 11.03 -24.43 -16.84
N SER A 121 10.55 -23.78 -17.90
CA SER A 121 10.68 -22.33 -18.05
C SER A 121 9.33 -21.65 -18.13
N TYR A 122 9.31 -20.39 -17.68
CA TYR A 122 8.11 -19.57 -17.62
C TYR A 122 8.36 -18.26 -18.36
N SER A 123 7.32 -17.67 -18.93
CA SER A 123 7.37 -16.30 -19.44
C SER A 123 6.02 -15.63 -19.29
N ILE A 124 6.01 -14.31 -19.22
CA ILE A 124 4.80 -13.52 -19.49
C ILE A 124 4.87 -13.13 -20.96
N TYR A 125 3.96 -13.66 -21.77
CA TYR A 125 3.91 -13.43 -23.21
C TYR A 125 3.51 -11.99 -23.53
N ASP A 126 2.46 -11.51 -22.87
CA ASP A 126 1.99 -10.12 -22.99
C ASP A 126 1.30 -9.65 -21.70
N ALA A 127 1.19 -8.33 -21.55
CA ALA A 127 0.44 -7.71 -20.47
C ALA A 127 -0.19 -6.39 -20.91
N PHE A 128 -1.37 -6.09 -20.39
CA PHE A 128 -2.15 -4.89 -20.70
C PHE A 128 -2.66 -4.24 -19.43
N SER A 129 -2.92 -2.93 -19.51
CA SER A 129 -3.62 -2.18 -18.49
C SER A 129 -4.87 -1.51 -19.05
N TYR A 130 -5.88 -1.37 -18.19
CA TYR A 130 -7.08 -0.57 -18.48
C TYR A 130 -7.39 0.35 -17.30
N LEU A 131 -7.58 1.63 -17.59
CA LEU A 131 -8.02 2.63 -16.62
C LEU A 131 -9.55 2.59 -16.54
N LEU A 132 -10.13 2.54 -15.34
CA LEU A 132 -11.55 2.20 -15.14
C LEU A 132 -12.37 3.34 -14.52
N THR A 133 -11.89 3.96 -13.44
CA THR A 133 -12.70 4.93 -12.67
C THR A 133 -11.86 6.13 -12.29
N ASP A 134 -12.39 7.31 -12.66
CA ASP A 134 -11.93 8.67 -12.38
C ASP A 134 -13.23 9.44 -12.05
N VAL A 135 -13.39 9.85 -10.78
CA VAL A 135 -14.63 10.44 -10.26
C VAL A 135 -14.66 11.96 -10.42
N ASP A 136 -13.53 12.64 -10.28
CA ASP A 136 -13.42 14.09 -10.40
C ASP A 136 -13.03 14.59 -11.81
N TYR A 137 -12.70 13.67 -12.72
CA TYR A 137 -12.38 13.87 -14.14
C TYR A 137 -11.08 14.65 -14.39
N ASP A 138 -10.11 14.57 -13.49
CA ASP A 138 -8.81 15.22 -13.64
C ASP A 138 -7.78 14.42 -14.47
N GLY A 139 -8.12 13.16 -14.81
CA GLY A 139 -7.30 12.27 -15.62
C GLY A 139 -6.47 11.26 -14.81
N TYR A 140 -6.57 11.26 -13.48
CA TYR A 140 -6.04 10.19 -12.64
C TYR A 140 -7.15 9.21 -12.24
N TYR A 141 -6.81 7.93 -12.14
CA TYR A 141 -7.79 6.87 -11.97
C TYR A 141 -7.58 6.11 -10.67
N GLN A 142 -8.64 6.04 -9.85
CA GLN A 142 -8.63 5.24 -8.63
C GLN A 142 -8.83 3.74 -8.85
N SER A 143 -9.36 3.35 -10.01
CA SER A 143 -9.52 1.93 -10.37
C SER A 143 -8.94 1.62 -11.73
N PHE A 144 -8.28 0.47 -11.83
CA PHE A 144 -7.62 -0.03 -13.03
C PHE A 144 -7.66 -1.56 -13.09
N SER A 145 -7.40 -2.15 -14.25
CA SER A 145 -7.13 -3.58 -14.38
C SER A 145 -5.80 -3.86 -15.07
N ILE A 146 -5.13 -4.92 -14.62
CA ILE A 146 -3.93 -5.48 -15.24
C ILE A 146 -4.28 -6.86 -15.74
N ILE A 147 -4.04 -7.11 -17.02
CA ILE A 147 -4.25 -8.40 -17.66
C ILE A 147 -2.90 -8.91 -18.11
N PHE A 148 -2.58 -10.17 -17.86
CA PHE A 148 -1.34 -10.78 -18.34
C PHE A 148 -1.55 -12.23 -18.76
N ASP A 149 -0.81 -12.63 -19.77
CA ASP A 149 -0.80 -13.98 -20.33
C ASP A 149 0.54 -14.64 -20.00
N ALA A 150 0.50 -15.74 -19.24
CA ALA A 150 1.69 -16.38 -18.70
C ALA A 150 1.82 -17.79 -19.26
N ASP A 151 2.95 -18.04 -19.92
CA ASP A 151 3.25 -19.32 -20.53
C ASP A 151 4.13 -20.17 -19.61
N TYR A 152 3.90 -21.48 -19.69
CA TYR A 152 4.70 -22.53 -19.09
C TYR A 152 5.26 -23.46 -20.18
N TYR A 153 6.56 -23.70 -20.12
CA TYR A 153 7.30 -24.53 -21.06
C TYR A 153 7.94 -25.69 -20.31
N PRO A 154 7.22 -26.81 -20.14
CA PRO A 154 7.76 -27.95 -19.45
C PRO A 154 8.85 -28.63 -20.27
N VAL A 155 9.81 -29.20 -19.56
CA VAL A 155 10.78 -30.13 -20.16
C VAL A 155 10.14 -31.50 -20.32
N ASP A 156 9.30 -31.88 -19.36
CA ASP A 156 8.62 -33.17 -19.31
C ASP A 156 7.22 -33.11 -19.95
N TYR A 157 6.51 -34.23 -19.98
CA TYR A 157 5.18 -34.35 -20.58
C TYR A 157 4.05 -33.64 -19.80
N ILE A 158 4.35 -33.09 -18.61
CA ILE A 158 3.36 -32.43 -17.75
C ILE A 158 3.24 -30.97 -18.21
N ASN A 159 2.17 -30.67 -18.94
CA ASN A 159 1.94 -29.35 -19.53
C ASN A 159 1.08 -28.41 -18.67
N TYR A 160 1.30 -28.44 -17.36
CA TYR A 160 0.67 -27.49 -16.44
C TYR A 160 1.59 -27.17 -15.27
N ALA A 161 1.43 -25.98 -14.71
CA ALA A 161 2.10 -25.53 -13.49
C ALA A 161 1.16 -24.67 -12.65
N ASN A 162 1.26 -24.80 -11.33
CA ASN A 162 0.53 -23.92 -10.42
C ASN A 162 1.40 -22.72 -10.09
N VAL A 163 0.84 -21.52 -10.23
CA VAL A 163 1.54 -20.26 -10.04
C VAL A 163 0.68 -19.29 -9.24
N TYR A 164 1.31 -18.23 -8.75
CA TYR A 164 0.62 -17.03 -8.30
C TYR A 164 1.47 -15.81 -8.64
N ALA A 165 0.83 -14.64 -8.73
CA ALA A 165 1.50 -13.40 -9.05
C ALA A 165 1.49 -12.43 -7.86
N GLU A 166 2.57 -11.69 -7.72
CA GLU A 166 2.69 -10.54 -6.81
C GLU A 166 2.79 -9.28 -7.67
N LEU A 167 1.92 -8.31 -7.42
CA LEU A 167 1.85 -7.08 -8.19
C LEU A 167 2.30 -5.88 -7.35
N TYR A 168 3.08 -5.01 -7.99
CA TYR A 168 3.68 -3.83 -7.38
C TYR A 168 3.44 -2.59 -8.23
N LEU A 169 3.40 -1.43 -7.57
CA LEU A 169 3.38 -0.12 -8.20
C LEU A 169 4.63 0.67 -7.83
N SER A 170 5.22 1.39 -8.79
CA SER A 170 6.31 2.35 -8.53
C SER A 170 5.87 3.76 -8.93
N HIS A 171 5.78 4.66 -7.95
CA HIS A 171 5.43 6.05 -8.19
C HIS A 171 6.63 6.83 -8.74
N ASN A 172 6.55 7.35 -9.96
CA ASN A 172 7.59 8.16 -10.61
C ASN A 172 9.01 7.56 -10.53
N GLY A 173 9.14 6.23 -10.71
CA GLY A 173 10.42 5.51 -10.63
C GLY A 173 10.96 5.36 -9.20
N GLY A 174 10.12 5.54 -8.19
CA GLY A 174 10.43 5.27 -6.79
C GLY A 174 10.53 3.77 -6.46
N PRO A 175 10.50 3.40 -5.18
CA PRO A 175 10.49 1.99 -4.78
C PRO A 175 9.22 1.29 -5.28
N TRP A 176 9.36 0.01 -5.65
CA TRP A 176 8.23 -0.87 -5.92
C TRP A 176 7.48 -1.18 -4.64
N ILE A 177 6.21 -0.79 -4.56
CA ILE A 177 5.33 -1.02 -3.42
C ILE A 177 4.36 -2.15 -3.75
N HIS A 178 4.36 -3.19 -2.92
CA HIS A 178 3.44 -4.32 -3.06
C HIS A 178 2.00 -3.87 -2.81
N TYR A 179 1.09 -4.21 -3.72
CA TYR A 179 -0.33 -3.90 -3.53
C TYR A 179 -1.24 -5.12 -3.56
N TYR A 180 -0.85 -6.21 -4.22
CA TYR A 180 -1.70 -7.39 -4.33
C TYR A 180 -0.94 -8.69 -4.58
N SER A 181 -1.42 -9.77 -3.97
CA SER A 181 -1.03 -11.16 -4.24
C SER A 181 -2.24 -11.90 -4.79
N THR A 182 -2.10 -12.58 -5.93
CA THR A 182 -3.19 -13.40 -6.47
C THR A 182 -3.38 -14.67 -5.64
N ASP A 183 -4.57 -15.27 -5.74
CA ASP A 183 -4.71 -16.69 -5.41
C ASP A 183 -3.86 -17.56 -6.36
N ILE A 184 -3.61 -18.80 -5.98
CA ILE A 184 -2.95 -19.78 -6.85
C ILE A 184 -3.87 -20.12 -8.02
N PHE A 185 -3.31 -20.09 -9.23
CA PHE A 185 -3.98 -20.48 -10.47
C PHE A 185 -3.06 -21.41 -11.30
N THR A 186 -3.64 -22.07 -12.31
CA THR A 186 -2.92 -23.08 -13.10
C THR A 186 -2.71 -22.58 -14.53
N LEU A 187 -1.47 -22.63 -15.00
CA LEU A 187 -1.11 -22.40 -16.40
C LEU A 187 -1.19 -23.71 -17.18
N TYR A 188 -1.53 -23.63 -18.47
CA TYR A 188 -1.67 -24.78 -19.35
C TYR A 188 -0.82 -24.63 -20.61
N GLY A 189 0.50 -24.81 -20.47
CA GLY A 189 1.42 -24.64 -21.58
C GLY A 189 1.47 -23.19 -22.03
N GLN A 190 1.18 -22.94 -23.31
CA GLN A 190 1.20 -21.61 -23.92
C GLN A 190 -0.21 -21.14 -24.31
N SER A 191 -1.18 -21.38 -23.44
CA SER A 191 -2.59 -21.32 -23.80
C SER A 191 -3.20 -19.97 -23.44
N GLU A 192 -3.59 -19.16 -24.42
CA GLU A 192 -4.32 -17.87 -24.20
C GLU A 192 -5.61 -17.98 -23.35
N GLU A 193 -6.07 -19.20 -23.03
CA GLU A 193 -7.19 -19.42 -22.10
C GLU A 193 -6.83 -19.20 -20.63
N ASP A 194 -5.54 -19.14 -20.28
CA ASP A 194 -5.05 -18.85 -18.92
C ASP A 194 -4.70 -17.36 -18.69
N GLU A 195 -5.08 -16.48 -19.62
CA GLU A 195 -5.00 -15.02 -19.47
C GLU A 195 -5.71 -14.58 -18.18
N PHE A 196 -4.96 -13.94 -17.28
CA PHE A 196 -5.39 -13.61 -15.93
C PHE A 196 -5.58 -12.09 -15.78
N GLU A 197 -6.73 -11.67 -15.26
CA GLU A 197 -7.07 -10.26 -15.00
C GLU A 197 -7.09 -9.99 -13.50
N VAL A 198 -6.39 -8.92 -13.08
CA VAL A 198 -6.43 -8.35 -11.74
C VAL A 198 -7.09 -6.98 -11.82
N LYS A 199 -8.28 -6.84 -11.25
CA LYS A 199 -8.96 -5.54 -11.07
C LYS A 199 -8.62 -4.97 -9.71
N THR A 200 -8.29 -3.69 -9.67
CA THR A 200 -7.80 -3.01 -8.46
C THR A 200 -8.48 -1.68 -8.29
N THR A 201 -8.88 -1.37 -7.06
CA THR A 201 -9.25 -0.03 -6.59
C THR A 201 -8.30 0.38 -5.49
N LEU A 202 -7.58 1.48 -5.70
CA LEU A 202 -6.70 2.10 -4.71
C LEU A 202 -7.56 2.94 -3.77
N GLN A 203 -7.69 2.54 -2.51
CA GLN A 203 -8.55 3.23 -1.55
C GLN A 203 -7.79 4.30 -0.75
N GLN A 204 -6.51 4.04 -0.44
CA GLN A 204 -5.70 4.94 0.37
C GLN A 204 -4.21 4.73 0.14
N GLY A 205 -3.42 5.80 0.23
CA GLY A 205 -1.97 5.78 0.29
C GLY A 205 -1.26 5.95 -1.05
N PHE A 206 -1.99 6.24 -2.13
CA PHE A 206 -1.46 6.44 -3.47
C PHE A 206 -1.79 7.87 -3.94
N VAL A 207 -0.81 8.77 -3.83
CA VAL A 207 -0.94 10.14 -4.33
C VAL A 207 -1.11 10.15 -5.84
N SER A 208 -1.79 11.16 -6.39
CA SER A 208 -1.95 11.32 -7.83
C SER A 208 -0.58 11.45 -8.52
N GLY A 209 -0.36 10.62 -9.54
CA GLY A 209 0.90 10.60 -10.29
C GLY A 209 0.99 9.44 -11.27
N GLU A 210 2.18 9.29 -11.85
CA GLU A 210 2.47 8.24 -12.81
C GLU A 210 3.05 7.02 -12.09
N TYR A 211 2.44 5.85 -12.32
CA TYR A 211 2.83 4.60 -11.69
C TYR A 211 3.22 3.55 -12.72
N ASP A 212 4.42 3.01 -12.58
CA ASP A 212 4.80 1.80 -13.30
C ASP A 212 4.26 0.56 -12.57
N VAL A 213 3.99 -0.51 -13.32
CA VAL A 213 3.52 -1.79 -12.80
C VAL A 213 4.60 -2.85 -12.95
N LEU A 214 4.78 -3.66 -11.91
CA LEU A 214 5.61 -4.86 -11.93
C LEU A 214 4.77 -6.08 -11.55
N ILE A 215 4.94 -7.15 -12.31
CA ILE A 215 4.34 -8.47 -12.10
C ILE A 215 5.49 -9.44 -11.81
N ASP A 216 5.53 -9.96 -10.59
CA ASP A 216 6.41 -11.07 -10.23
C ASP A 216 5.60 -12.36 -10.18
N LEU A 217 5.90 -13.31 -11.08
CA LEU A 217 5.27 -14.63 -11.13
C LEU A 217 6.08 -15.64 -10.32
N TYR A 218 5.40 -16.41 -9.48
CA TYR A 218 6.01 -17.43 -8.65
C TYR A 218 5.48 -18.81 -8.98
N ASP A 219 6.37 -19.80 -8.98
CA ASP A 219 5.98 -21.20 -8.88
C ASP A 219 5.38 -21.46 -7.48
N ALA A 220 4.15 -21.95 -7.45
CA ALA A 220 3.40 -22.13 -6.20
C ALA A 220 3.86 -23.33 -5.39
N ASP A 221 4.42 -24.36 -6.03
CA ASP A 221 4.87 -25.58 -5.37
C ASP A 221 6.21 -25.35 -4.65
N TYR A 222 7.08 -24.51 -5.21
CA TYR A 222 8.40 -24.21 -4.65
C TYR A 222 8.53 -22.83 -3.99
N ASP A 223 7.52 -21.97 -4.11
CA ASP A 223 7.53 -20.57 -3.64
C ASP A 223 8.76 -19.82 -4.18
N GLU A 224 9.03 -19.94 -5.47
CA GLU A 224 10.21 -19.41 -6.17
C GLU A 224 9.81 -18.42 -7.25
N LEU A 225 10.51 -17.29 -7.32
CA LEU A 225 10.31 -16.28 -8.37
C LEU A 225 10.79 -16.86 -9.70
N VAL A 226 9.89 -17.00 -10.67
CA VAL A 226 10.18 -17.56 -11.99
C VAL A 226 10.24 -16.51 -13.10
N VAL A 227 9.45 -15.44 -12.99
CA VAL A 227 9.41 -14.33 -13.97
C VAL A 227 9.21 -13.01 -13.23
N SER A 228 9.92 -11.98 -13.67
CA SER A 228 9.61 -10.57 -13.37
C SER A 228 9.32 -9.86 -14.70
N TYR A 229 8.21 -9.16 -14.78
CA TYR A 229 7.76 -8.47 -15.99
C TYR A 229 7.20 -7.09 -15.65
N ASN A 230 7.69 -6.03 -16.30
CA ASN A 230 7.37 -4.65 -15.92
C ASN A 230 7.33 -3.66 -17.11
N SER A 231 7.34 -2.36 -16.80
CA SER A 231 7.32 -1.24 -17.75
C SER A 231 8.48 -1.22 -18.76
N ASP A 232 9.64 -1.78 -18.44
CA ASP A 232 10.77 -1.95 -19.37
C ASP A 232 10.49 -3.05 -20.41
N ASP A 233 9.66 -4.04 -20.06
CA ASP A 233 9.26 -5.14 -20.94
C ASP A 233 8.06 -4.76 -21.82
N ASN A 234 7.11 -3.99 -21.27
CA ASN A 234 5.89 -3.59 -21.98
C ASN A 234 5.41 -2.19 -21.58
N ASN A 235 5.27 -1.31 -22.58
CA ASN A 235 4.82 0.07 -22.38
C ASN A 235 3.38 0.16 -21.85
N ALA A 236 2.56 -0.89 -21.95
CA ALA A 236 1.22 -0.90 -21.34
C ALA A 236 1.28 -0.88 -19.80
N LEU A 237 2.44 -1.17 -19.20
CA LEU A 237 2.69 -1.16 -17.76
C LEU A 237 3.44 0.10 -17.29
N TYR A 238 3.75 1.02 -18.20
CA TYR A 238 4.53 2.23 -17.94
C TYR A 238 3.62 3.44 -17.69
N ALA A 239 3.93 4.22 -16.66
CA ALA A 239 3.32 5.52 -16.36
C ALA A 239 1.79 5.52 -16.46
N LEU A 240 1.14 4.71 -15.61
CA LEU A 240 -0.30 4.75 -15.43
C LEU A 240 -0.66 5.95 -14.56
N PRO A 241 -1.59 6.84 -14.99
CA PRO A 241 -2.03 7.97 -14.20
C PRO A 241 -3.01 7.47 -13.13
N LEU A 242 -2.49 7.18 -11.94
CA LEU A 242 -3.27 6.60 -10.85
C LEU A 242 -3.29 7.52 -9.64
N GLU A 243 -4.34 7.36 -8.84
CA GLU A 243 -4.46 7.94 -7.51
C GLU A 243 -5.32 7.04 -6.63
N SER A 244 -5.38 7.28 -5.33
CA SER A 244 -6.35 6.61 -4.45
C SER A 244 -7.65 7.40 -4.30
N GLU A 245 -8.73 6.69 -3.96
CA GLU A 245 -10.07 7.23 -3.66
C GLU A 245 -10.04 8.46 -2.72
N GLU A 246 -9.06 8.55 -1.82
CA GLU A 246 -8.90 9.71 -0.92
C GLU A 246 -8.55 11.03 -1.63
N TYR A 247 -8.07 10.98 -2.87
CA TYR A 247 -7.75 12.13 -3.71
C TYR A 247 -8.81 12.39 -4.80
N ASP A 248 -9.63 11.39 -5.13
CA ASP A 248 -10.61 11.41 -6.22
C ASP A 248 -12.02 11.87 -5.75
N HIS A 249 -12.19 13.17 -5.47
CA HIS A 249 -13.42 13.72 -4.89
C HIS A 249 -13.95 14.98 -5.59
N VAL A 250 -15.22 14.94 -6.01
CA VAL A 250 -15.93 16.12 -6.54
C VAL A 250 -16.22 17.11 -5.40
N TYR A 251 -15.48 18.22 -5.36
CA TYR A 251 -15.78 19.32 -4.44
C TYR A 251 -17.08 20.03 -4.86
N GLU A 252 -18.17 19.77 -4.14
CA GLU A 252 -19.34 20.64 -4.22
C GLU A 252 -18.99 21.98 -3.57
N SER A 253 -18.85 23.03 -4.39
CA SER A 253 -18.73 24.38 -3.85
C SER A 253 -20.04 24.73 -3.14
N GLU A 254 -20.03 24.75 -1.80
CA GLU A 254 -21.13 25.34 -1.04
C GLU A 254 -21.17 26.84 -1.38
N VAL A 255 -22.08 27.22 -2.29
CA VAL A 255 -22.33 28.64 -2.59
C VAL A 255 -23.03 29.25 -1.38
N VAL A 256 -22.26 29.73 -0.42
CA VAL A 256 -22.79 30.48 0.72
C VAL A 256 -23.33 31.82 0.20
N TYR A 257 -24.65 31.93 0.06
CA TYR A 257 -25.30 33.22 -0.14
C TYR A 257 -25.14 34.09 1.10
N SER A 258 -24.04 34.84 1.17
CA SER A 258 -23.89 35.94 2.12
C SER A 258 -24.85 37.08 1.71
N SER A 259 -26.07 37.03 2.22
CA SER A 259 -26.98 38.19 2.19
C SER A 259 -26.45 39.24 3.17
N GLY A 260 -25.65 40.18 2.67
CA GLY A 260 -25.22 41.39 3.39
C GLY A 260 -26.41 42.30 3.66
N GLY A 261 -27.19 41.99 4.69
CA GLY A 261 -28.46 42.65 5.00
C GLY A 261 -28.33 44.10 5.43
N SER A 262 -29.11 44.97 4.77
CA SER A 262 -29.90 46.15 5.21
C SER A 262 -29.46 47.09 6.35
N PHE A 263 -28.26 46.99 6.92
CA PHE A 263 -27.78 47.95 7.94
C PHE A 263 -27.72 49.38 7.38
N SER A 264 -27.47 49.53 6.08
CA SER A 264 -27.47 50.83 5.41
C SER A 264 -28.85 51.49 5.40
N VAL A 265 -29.93 50.71 5.21
CA VAL A 265 -31.31 51.24 5.19
C VAL A 265 -31.73 51.69 6.58
N ILE A 266 -31.41 50.92 7.61
CA ILE A 266 -31.69 51.26 9.01
C ILE A 266 -30.89 52.51 9.41
N ALA A 267 -29.61 52.60 9.03
CA ALA A 267 -28.79 53.78 9.27
C ALA A 267 -29.34 55.05 8.59
N LEU A 268 -29.85 54.94 7.36
CA LEU A 268 -30.47 56.05 6.64
C LEU A 268 -31.79 56.51 7.29
N VAL A 269 -32.61 55.58 7.78
CA VAL A 269 -33.84 55.91 8.52
C VAL A 269 -33.51 56.63 9.83
N PHE A 270 -32.49 56.16 10.55
CA PHE A 270 -32.05 56.80 11.79
C PHE A 270 -31.49 58.21 11.54
N LEU A 271 -30.71 58.40 10.48
CA LEU A 271 -30.16 59.70 10.09
C LEU A 271 -31.27 60.71 9.72
N LYS A 272 -32.31 60.25 9.00
CA LYS A 272 -33.48 61.07 8.68
C LYS A 272 -34.21 61.51 9.95
N PHE A 273 -34.35 60.62 10.94
CA PHE A 273 -34.98 60.96 12.21
C PHE A 273 -34.20 62.01 13.00
N LEU A 274 -32.86 61.89 13.04
CA LEU A 274 -31.98 62.88 13.68
C LEU A 274 -32.07 64.26 13.01
N LEU A 275 -32.12 64.30 11.67
CA LEU A 275 -32.29 65.55 10.92
C LEU A 275 -33.62 66.22 11.21
N LEU A 276 -34.72 65.47 11.25
CA LEU A 276 -36.05 65.98 11.58
C LEU A 276 -36.11 66.50 13.03
N HIS A 277 -35.49 65.79 13.97
CA HIS A 277 -35.42 66.22 15.37
C HIS A 277 -34.57 67.49 15.57
N LYS A 278 -33.51 67.68 14.76
CA LYS A 278 -32.66 68.89 14.80
C LYS A 278 -33.41 70.13 14.29
N ILE A 279 -34.25 69.98 13.27
CA ILE A 279 -35.01 71.10 12.67
C ILE A 279 -36.17 71.55 13.57
N SER A 280 -36.73 70.64 14.39
CA SER A 280 -37.88 70.93 15.25
C SER A 280 -37.55 71.63 16.57
N ARG A 281 -36.29 72.06 16.81
CA ARG A 281 -35.97 72.89 17.99
C ARG A 281 -36.29 74.36 17.68
N PRO A 282 -37.36 74.96 18.24
CA PRO A 282 -37.62 76.37 18.03
C PRO A 282 -36.53 77.20 18.72
N THR A 283 -35.78 77.97 17.94
CA THR A 283 -34.97 79.08 18.46
C THR A 283 -35.89 80.08 19.15
N PHE A 284 -35.93 80.05 20.48
CA PHE A 284 -36.66 81.02 21.28
C PHE A 284 -36.00 82.39 21.12
N LEU A 285 -36.55 83.22 20.21
CA LEU A 285 -36.15 84.62 20.09
C LEU A 285 -36.58 85.34 21.37
N ARG A 286 -35.61 85.61 22.25
CA ARG A 286 -35.79 86.49 23.41
C ARG A 286 -35.99 87.93 22.92
N ARG A 287 -37.24 88.32 22.78
CA ARG A 287 -37.66 89.72 22.64
C ARG A 287 -37.83 90.30 24.05
N SER A 288 -37.09 91.34 24.40
CA SER A 288 -37.53 92.29 25.42
C SER A 288 -37.38 93.71 24.88
N ASN A 289 -38.52 94.40 24.84
CA ASN A 289 -38.70 95.76 24.37
C ASN A 289 -38.08 96.80 25.34
N SER A 290 -37.89 97.99 24.76
CA SER A 290 -37.64 99.32 25.32
C SER A 290 -38.24 99.66 26.69
N GLN A 291 -37.47 100.38 27.51
CA GLN A 291 -37.74 101.80 27.82
C GLN A 291 -36.43 102.59 27.78
#